data_AF-A0AAD4D0J9-F1
#
_entry.id   AF-A0AAD4D0J9-F1
#
_cell.length_a   1.000
_cell.length_b   1.000
_cell.length_c   1.000
_cell.angle_alpha   90.00
_cell.angle_beta   90.00
_cell.angle_gamma   90.00
#
_symmetry.space_group_name_H-M   'P 1'
#
loop_
_entity.id
_entity.type
_entity.pdbx_description
1 polymer ?
#
loop_
_entity_poly.entity_id
_entity_poly.type
_entity_poly.pdbx_seq_one_letter_code
_entity_poly.pdbx_strand_id
1 'polypeptide(L)'
;TATVDESVVAKMRASDFGGASVTIPHKIDIMSKLDEITDEAKAIGAVNTVVPVQGPHQGTILVGDNTDCEGMFDESIFGAANKKKGVAVELAYTPRFTRFLKLAGLAGWATVEGGEVLVEQGGWQAQKWVGRQWDLESVQAQMDLVQAGRV
;
A
#
# COMPACT_ATOMS: atom_id res chain seq x y z
N THR A 1 13.30 16.17 6.72
CA THR A 1 12.94 14.90 6.06
C THR A 1 13.71 14.82 4.76
N ALA A 2 14.29 13.67 4.42
CA ALA A 2 15.02 13.51 3.15
C ALA A 2 14.01 13.66 2.00
N THR A 3 14.28 14.49 1.00
CA THR A 3 13.39 14.64 -0.17
C THR A 3 13.64 13.52 -1.18
N VAL A 4 12.68 13.23 -2.06
CA VAL A 4 12.95 12.38 -3.25
C VAL A 4 13.81 13.19 -4.22
N ASP A 5 15.13 12.97 -4.16
CA ASP A 5 16.09 13.67 -4.99
C ASP A 5 16.44 12.91 -6.28
N GLU A 6 17.23 13.55 -7.14
CA GLU A 6 17.63 12.99 -8.43
C GLU A 6 18.47 11.71 -8.30
N SER A 7 19.14 11.49 -7.16
CA SER A 7 19.91 10.26 -6.94
C SER A 7 19.00 9.04 -6.74
N VAL A 8 17.83 9.25 -6.12
CA VAL A 8 16.79 8.22 -6.01
C VAL A 8 16.19 7.95 -7.39
N VAL A 9 15.88 9.00 -8.15
CA VAL A 9 15.33 8.86 -9.51
C VAL A 9 16.29 8.12 -10.43
N ALA A 10 17.58 8.44 -10.40
CA ALA A 10 18.59 7.75 -11.21
C ALA A 10 18.62 6.23 -10.93
N LYS A 11 18.43 5.80 -9.68
CA LYS A 11 18.33 4.38 -9.33
C LYS A 11 17.06 3.74 -9.86
N MET A 12 15.93 4.44 -9.83
CA MET A 12 14.68 3.94 -10.41
C MET A 12 14.75 3.77 -11.93
N ARG A 13 15.66 4.49 -12.60
CA ARG A 13 15.89 4.37 -14.05
C ARG A 13 16.84 3.25 -14.44
N ALA A 14 17.45 2.55 -13.49
CA ALA A 14 18.34 1.44 -13.79
C ALA A 14 17.57 0.28 -14.44
N SER A 15 18.24 -0.47 -15.32
CA SER A 15 17.61 -1.57 -16.06
C SER A 15 17.21 -2.75 -15.18
N ASP A 16 17.76 -2.83 -13.96
CA ASP A 16 17.47 -3.84 -12.95
C ASP A 16 16.49 -3.35 -11.87
N PHE A 17 15.92 -2.16 -12.03
CA PHE A 17 14.89 -1.65 -11.12
C PHE A 17 13.55 -2.36 -11.36
N GLY A 18 13.02 -3.02 -10.33
CA GLY A 18 11.78 -3.79 -10.39
C GLY A 18 10.52 -3.06 -9.90
N GLY A 19 10.64 -1.85 -9.36
CA GLY A 19 9.55 -1.09 -8.74
C GLY A 19 9.82 -0.70 -7.29
N ALA A 20 8.94 0.10 -6.71
CA ALA A 20 9.06 0.55 -5.32
C ALA A 20 7.72 0.86 -4.66
N SER A 21 7.57 0.47 -3.40
CA SER A 21 6.56 1.06 -2.50
C SER A 21 7.04 2.45 -2.06
N VAL A 22 6.11 3.39 -1.96
CA VAL A 22 6.35 4.75 -1.47
C VAL A 22 5.47 4.98 -0.25
N THR A 23 6.08 5.45 0.83
CA THR A 23 5.37 5.74 2.10
C THR A 23 5.55 7.19 2.52
N ILE A 24 4.85 7.60 3.58
CA ILE A 24 4.97 8.94 4.17
C ILE A 24 6.44 9.23 4.51
N PRO A 25 6.96 10.44 4.23
CA PRO A 25 6.26 11.61 3.69
C PRO A 25 6.31 11.73 2.15
N HIS A 26 6.75 10.73 1.42
CA HIS A 26 7.15 10.87 0.00
C HIS A 26 6.05 10.64 -1.03
N LYS A 27 4.84 10.23 -0.61
CA LYS A 27 3.74 9.88 -1.54
C LYS A 27 3.31 11.03 -2.46
N ILE A 28 3.50 12.28 -2.04
CA ILE A 28 3.18 13.48 -2.83
C ILE A 28 4.41 13.91 -3.65
N ASP A 29 5.57 14.05 -2.99
CA ASP A 29 6.79 14.56 -3.61
C ASP A 29 7.24 13.74 -4.83
N ILE A 30 7.08 12.41 -4.77
CA ILE A 30 7.49 11.51 -5.85
C ILE A 30 6.70 11.73 -7.14
N MET A 31 5.47 12.24 -7.09
CA MET A 31 4.60 12.39 -8.26
C MET A 31 5.27 13.24 -9.35
N SER A 32 5.99 14.28 -8.96
CA SER A 32 6.71 15.17 -9.90
C SER A 32 7.93 14.54 -10.58
N LYS A 33 8.31 13.33 -10.17
CA LYS A 33 9.52 12.61 -10.62
C LYS A 33 9.20 11.44 -11.55
N LEU A 34 7.92 11.13 -11.75
CA LEU A 34 7.43 10.03 -12.57
C LEU A 34 7.01 10.55 -13.95
N ASP A 35 7.06 9.70 -14.97
CA ASP A 35 6.68 10.11 -16.32
C ASP A 35 5.17 10.09 -16.51
N GLU A 36 4.54 9.09 -15.90
CA GLU A 36 3.11 8.86 -15.99
C GLU A 36 2.54 8.63 -14.59
N ILE A 37 1.29 9.04 -14.40
CA ILE A 37 0.52 8.79 -13.18
C ILE A 37 -0.83 8.27 -13.62
N THR A 38 -1.30 7.19 -13.01
CA THR A 38 -2.64 6.63 -13.26
C THR A 38 -3.73 7.65 -12.89
N ASP A 39 -4.91 7.53 -13.50
CA ASP A 39 -6.00 8.47 -13.24
C ASP A 39 -6.52 8.34 -11.80
N GLU A 40 -6.46 7.14 -11.25
CA GLU A 40 -6.74 6.84 -9.85
C GLU A 40 -5.76 7.56 -8.92
N ALA A 41 -4.45 7.44 -9.16
CA ALA A 41 -3.44 8.11 -8.35
C ALA A 41 -3.49 9.64 -8.48
N LYS A 42 -3.87 10.17 -9.66
CA LYS A 42 -4.15 11.61 -9.84
C LYS A 42 -5.36 12.06 -9.03
N ALA A 43 -6.44 11.28 -9.04
CA ALA A 43 -7.66 11.59 -8.30
C ALA A 43 -7.42 11.57 -6.79
N ILE A 44 -6.59 10.65 -6.29
CA ILE A 44 -6.18 10.58 -4.88
C ILE A 44 -5.19 11.71 -4.54
N GLY A 45 -4.35 12.13 -5.50
CA GLY A 45 -3.32 13.13 -5.30
C GLY A 45 -2.08 12.60 -4.58
N ALA A 46 -1.83 11.29 -4.65
CA ALA A 46 -0.69 10.63 -4.01
C ALA A 46 -0.33 9.32 -4.72
N VAL A 47 0.95 8.99 -4.77
CA VAL A 47 1.49 7.72 -5.30
C VAL A 47 2.10 6.90 -4.17
N ASN A 48 1.65 5.65 -4.00
CA ASN A 48 2.27 4.69 -3.08
C ASN A 48 3.04 3.57 -3.82
N THR A 49 2.95 3.50 -5.15
CA THR A 49 3.49 2.39 -5.94
C THR A 49 4.12 2.94 -7.21
N VAL A 50 5.40 2.64 -7.44
CA VAL A 50 6.11 2.94 -8.69
C VAL A 50 6.29 1.66 -9.48
N VAL A 51 5.86 1.67 -10.74
CA VAL A 51 5.95 0.54 -11.68
C VAL A 51 6.81 0.94 -12.87
N PRO A 52 7.99 0.33 -13.07
CA PRO A 52 8.78 0.55 -14.27
C PRO A 52 8.18 -0.25 -15.43
N VAL A 53 7.94 0.42 -16.55
CA VAL A 53 7.47 -0.21 -17.79
C VAL A 53 8.44 0.08 -18.93
N GLN A 54 8.59 -0.87 -19.85
CA GLN A 54 9.49 -0.69 -20.97
C GLN A 54 8.87 0.26 -22.01
N GLY A 55 9.52 1.39 -22.23
CA GLY A 55 9.09 2.39 -23.19
C GLY A 55 9.40 2.00 -24.64
N PRO A 56 8.75 2.67 -25.61
CA PRO A 56 8.86 2.35 -27.04
C PRO A 56 10.26 2.56 -27.64
N HIS A 57 11.15 3.28 -26.95
CA HIS A 57 12.51 3.61 -27.43
C HIS A 57 13.63 3.08 -26.53
N GLN A 58 13.45 1.90 -25.92
CA GLN A 58 14.41 1.23 -25.02
C GLN A 58 14.71 1.97 -23.70
N GLY A 59 13.92 2.98 -23.33
CA GLY A 59 13.98 3.64 -22.02
C GLY A 59 12.94 3.10 -21.04
N THR A 60 13.25 3.08 -19.74
CA THR A 60 12.28 2.79 -18.68
C THR A 60 11.35 3.98 -18.48
N ILE A 61 10.04 3.77 -18.57
CA ILE A 61 9.00 4.72 -18.15
C ILE A 61 8.61 4.38 -16.70
N LEU A 62 8.63 5.35 -15.81
CA LEU A 62 8.21 5.20 -14.42
C LEU A 62 6.75 5.64 -14.29
N VAL A 63 5.87 4.66 -14.04
CA VAL A 63 4.44 4.88 -13.84
C VAL A 63 4.15 4.92 -12.34
N GLY A 64 3.48 5.98 -11.89
CA GLY A 64 3.00 6.13 -10.52
C GLY A 64 1.56 5.67 -10.37
N ASP A 65 1.32 4.85 -9.36
CA ASP A 65 0.02 4.31 -9.03
C ASP A 65 -0.26 4.34 -7.51
N ASN A 66 -1.50 4.05 -7.13
CA ASN A 66 -1.94 4.03 -5.74
C ASN A 66 -2.77 2.78 -5.41
N THR A 67 -2.15 1.83 -4.69
CA THR A 67 -2.79 0.59 -4.22
C THR A 67 -3.42 0.72 -2.83
N ASP A 68 -3.24 1.84 -2.11
CA ASP A 68 -3.85 2.02 -0.78
C ASP A 68 -5.39 1.99 -0.89
N CYS A 69 -5.94 2.55 -1.97
CA CYS A 69 -7.39 2.55 -2.21
C CYS A 69 -7.88 1.18 -2.67
N GLU A 70 -7.17 0.49 -3.56
CA GLU A 70 -7.53 -0.88 -3.98
C GLU A 70 -7.61 -1.82 -2.76
N GLY A 71 -6.64 -1.72 -1.84
CA GLY A 71 -6.64 -2.47 -0.59
C GLY A 71 -7.72 -2.06 0.41
N MET A 72 -8.47 -0.95 0.20
CA MET A 72 -9.52 -0.48 1.10
C MET A 72 -10.93 -0.92 0.64
N PHE A 73 -11.15 -1.04 -0.67
CA PHE A 73 -12.48 -1.31 -1.23
C PHE A 73 -12.84 -2.80 -1.30
N ASP A 74 -11.99 -3.69 -0.77
CA ASP A 74 -12.32 -5.12 -0.70
C ASP A 74 -13.52 -5.36 0.22
N GLU A 75 -14.43 -6.24 -0.21
CA GLU A 75 -15.59 -6.64 0.59
C GLU A 75 -15.17 -7.27 1.93
N SER A 76 -13.95 -7.80 2.04
CA SER A 76 -13.37 -8.31 3.29
C SER A 76 -13.30 -7.26 4.40
N ILE A 77 -13.12 -5.97 4.04
CA ILE A 77 -12.96 -4.87 5.00
C ILE A 77 -14.31 -4.30 5.41
N PHE A 78 -15.16 -3.93 4.44
CA PHE A 78 -16.45 -3.30 4.74
C PHE A 78 -17.62 -4.29 4.92
N GLY A 79 -17.48 -5.53 4.45
CA GLY A 79 -18.48 -6.60 4.60
C GLY A 79 -18.66 -7.07 6.04
N ALA A 80 -17.67 -6.83 6.90
CA ALA A 80 -17.73 -7.12 8.34
C ALA A 80 -18.80 -6.30 9.11
N ALA A 81 -19.39 -5.28 8.47
CA ALA A 81 -20.50 -4.50 9.04
C ALA A 81 -21.75 -5.36 9.31
N ASN A 82 -21.93 -6.46 8.57
CA ASN A 82 -23.11 -7.29 8.71
C ASN A 82 -23.19 -7.91 10.12
N LYS A 83 -24.17 -7.44 10.92
CA LYS A 83 -24.44 -7.77 12.34
C LYS A 83 -23.68 -6.93 13.39
N LYS A 84 -22.90 -5.92 13.01
CA LYS A 84 -22.22 -4.98 13.94
C LYS A 84 -22.77 -3.56 13.78
N LYS A 85 -22.40 -2.66 14.70
CA LYS A 85 -22.81 -1.23 14.66
C LYS A 85 -22.23 -0.47 13.45
N GLY A 86 -21.09 -0.94 12.96
CA GLY A 86 -20.32 -0.35 11.86
C GLY A 86 -18.92 -0.98 11.82
N VAL A 87 -18.06 -0.46 10.94
CA VAL A 87 -16.65 -0.89 10.80
C VAL A 87 -15.74 0.29 11.15
N ALA A 88 -14.75 0.04 11.99
CA ALA A 88 -13.65 0.95 12.28
C ALA A 88 -12.38 0.40 11.64
N VAL A 89 -11.84 1.12 10.66
CA VAL A 89 -10.62 0.76 9.94
C VAL A 89 -9.49 1.67 10.39
N GLU A 90 -8.31 1.10 10.57
CA GLU A 90 -7.09 1.83 10.94
C GLU A 90 -6.00 1.55 9.91
N LEU A 91 -5.21 2.55 9.56
CA LEU A 91 -4.06 2.40 8.65
C LEU A 91 -2.74 2.24 9.42
N ALA A 92 -2.70 2.70 10.68
CA ALA A 92 -1.56 2.47 11.54
C ALA A 92 -1.47 0.98 11.95
N TYR A 93 -0.31 0.37 11.73
CA TYR A 93 -0.04 -1.02 12.08
C TYR A 93 0.96 -1.17 13.24
N THR A 94 1.48 -0.06 13.78
CA THR A 94 2.37 -0.03 14.95
C THR A 94 1.93 1.09 15.91
N PRO A 95 1.41 0.77 17.10
CA PRO A 95 1.12 -0.58 17.62
C PRO A 95 -0.04 -1.26 16.87
N ARG A 96 -0.06 -2.60 16.83
CA ARG A 96 -1.11 -3.41 16.18
C ARG A 96 -2.53 -2.98 16.57
N PHE A 97 -2.78 -2.82 17.87
CA PHE A 97 -4.05 -2.30 18.40
C PHE A 97 -3.89 -0.86 18.88
N THR A 98 -4.30 0.09 18.05
CA THR A 98 -4.35 1.51 18.43
C THR A 98 -5.42 1.75 19.49
N ARG A 99 -5.33 2.90 20.18
CA ARG A 99 -6.37 3.32 21.14
C ARG A 99 -7.74 3.44 20.45
N PHE A 100 -7.74 3.88 19.19
CA PHE A 100 -8.96 4.00 18.37
C PHE A 100 -9.62 2.62 18.18
N LEU A 101 -8.89 1.62 17.67
CA LEU A 101 -9.44 0.28 17.47
C LEU A 101 -9.94 -0.35 18.77
N LYS A 102 -9.21 -0.20 19.88
CA LYS A 102 -9.64 -0.71 21.19
C LYS A 102 -10.98 -0.11 21.62
N LEU A 103 -11.15 1.20 21.47
CA LEU A 103 -12.41 1.88 21.82
C LEU A 103 -13.56 1.50 20.87
N ALA A 104 -13.28 1.35 19.58
CA ALA A 104 -14.27 0.93 18.60
C ALA A 104 -14.82 -0.47 18.90
N GLY A 105 -13.92 -1.43 19.19
CA GLY A 105 -14.30 -2.79 19.58
C GLY A 105 -15.14 -2.82 20.87
N LEU A 106 -14.74 -2.06 21.89
CA LEU A 106 -15.53 -1.90 23.14
C LEU A 106 -16.92 -1.28 22.90
N ALA A 107 -17.05 -0.43 21.88
CA ALA A 107 -18.31 0.18 21.46
C ALA A 107 -19.17 -0.72 20.53
N GLY A 108 -18.75 -1.96 20.27
CA GLY A 108 -19.48 -2.93 19.47
C GLY A 108 -19.32 -2.79 17.95
N TRP A 109 -18.29 -2.07 17.49
CA TRP A 109 -17.94 -1.97 16.07
C TRP A 109 -17.08 -3.16 15.66
N ALA A 110 -17.17 -3.57 14.39
CA ALA A 110 -16.13 -4.39 13.79
C ALA A 110 -14.85 -3.56 13.66
N THR A 111 -13.69 -4.20 13.81
CA THR A 111 -12.38 -3.54 13.70
C THR A 111 -11.58 -4.21 12.61
N VAL A 112 -10.95 -3.42 11.75
CA VAL A 112 -9.98 -3.87 10.76
C VAL A 112 -8.63 -3.29 11.12
N GLU A 113 -7.64 -4.15 11.30
CA GLU A 113 -6.29 -3.78 11.72
C GLU A 113 -5.47 -3.21 10.56
N GLY A 114 -4.55 -2.28 10.84
CA GLY A 114 -3.68 -1.72 9.80
C GLY A 114 -2.74 -2.75 9.17
N GLY A 115 -2.48 -3.87 9.85
CA GLY A 115 -1.72 -4.99 9.28
C GLY A 115 -2.47 -5.66 8.12
N GLU A 116 -3.79 -5.82 8.23
CA GLU A 116 -4.63 -6.39 7.18
C GLU A 116 -4.60 -5.50 5.93
N VAL A 117 -4.83 -4.19 6.11
CA VAL A 117 -4.77 -3.23 5.00
C VAL A 117 -3.38 -3.19 4.35
N LEU A 118 -2.31 -3.33 5.14
CA LEU A 118 -0.93 -3.36 4.64
C LEU A 118 -0.66 -4.61 3.77
N VAL A 119 -1.21 -5.76 4.15
CA VAL A 119 -1.11 -7.01 3.38
C VAL A 119 -1.87 -6.88 2.06
N GLU A 120 -3.08 -6.37 2.09
CA GLU A 120 -3.91 -6.18 0.89
C GLU A 120 -3.23 -5.25 -0.14
N GLN A 121 -2.84 -4.05 0.27
CA GLN A 121 -2.15 -3.11 -0.64
C GLN A 121 -0.80 -3.67 -1.14
N GLY A 122 -0.16 -4.56 -0.38
CA GLY A 122 1.07 -5.26 -0.77
C GLY A 122 0.83 -6.34 -1.83
N GLY A 123 -0.29 -7.07 -1.74
CA GLY A 123 -0.71 -8.02 -2.77
C GLY A 123 -0.92 -7.35 -4.13
N TRP A 124 -1.58 -6.19 -4.15
CA TRP A 124 -1.75 -5.39 -5.36
C TRP A 124 -0.42 -4.89 -5.94
N GLN A 125 0.53 -4.48 -5.10
CA GLN A 125 1.88 -4.11 -5.53
C GLN A 125 2.60 -5.28 -6.19
N ALA A 126 2.53 -6.46 -5.59
CA ALA A 126 3.13 -7.67 -6.14
C ALA A 126 2.53 -8.04 -7.50
N GLN A 127 1.21 -7.94 -7.65
CA GLN A 127 0.56 -8.17 -8.94
C GLN A 127 1.09 -7.22 -10.01
N LYS A 128 1.32 -5.94 -9.68
CA LYS A 128 1.84 -4.94 -10.63
C LYS A 128 3.31 -5.16 -10.98
N TRP A 129 4.15 -5.61 -10.05
CA TRP A 129 5.59 -5.78 -10.31
C TRP A 129 5.97 -7.14 -10.90
N VAL A 130 5.36 -8.22 -10.42
CA VAL A 130 5.75 -9.60 -10.80
C VAL A 130 4.64 -10.35 -11.54
N GLY A 131 3.49 -9.72 -11.78
CA GLY A 131 2.36 -10.33 -12.49
C GLY A 131 1.70 -11.47 -11.72
N ARG A 132 1.89 -11.55 -10.40
CA ARG A 132 1.36 -12.62 -9.55
C ARG A 132 0.69 -12.05 -8.31
N GLN A 133 -0.47 -12.59 -7.99
CA GLN A 133 -1.12 -12.38 -6.70
C GLN A 133 -0.38 -13.16 -5.61
N TRP A 134 -0.26 -12.54 -4.44
CA TRP A 134 0.24 -13.24 -3.26
C TRP A 134 -0.83 -14.17 -2.69
N ASP A 135 -0.34 -15.20 -2.00
CA ASP A 135 -1.18 -15.93 -1.04
C ASP A 135 -1.37 -15.05 0.20
N LEU A 136 -2.45 -14.26 0.20
CA LEU A 136 -2.73 -13.28 1.23
C LEU A 136 -2.89 -13.93 2.61
N GLU A 137 -3.38 -15.17 2.69
CA GLU A 137 -3.50 -15.90 3.97
C GLU A 137 -2.12 -16.17 4.56
N SER A 138 -1.19 -16.69 3.74
CA SER A 138 0.19 -16.92 4.18
C SER A 138 0.91 -15.63 4.56
N VAL A 139 0.72 -14.55 3.81
CA VAL A 139 1.35 -13.25 4.10
C VAL A 139 0.77 -12.65 5.38
N GLN A 140 -0.54 -12.76 5.58
CA GLN A 140 -1.21 -12.32 6.81
C GLN A 140 -0.70 -13.10 8.04
N ALA A 141 -0.52 -14.41 7.92
CA ALA A 141 0.06 -15.22 8.98
C ALA A 141 1.49 -14.79 9.34
N GLN A 142 2.31 -14.39 8.37
CA GLN A 142 3.64 -13.82 8.64
C GLN A 142 3.56 -12.45 9.29
N MET A 143 2.65 -11.58 8.83
CA MET A 143 2.40 -10.28 9.45
C MET A 143 2.03 -10.42 10.93
N ASP A 144 1.19 -11.40 11.27
CA ASP A 144 0.82 -11.70 12.65
C ASP A 144 2.03 -12.08 13.53
N LEU A 145 2.98 -12.85 12.99
CA LEU A 145 4.21 -13.19 13.69
C LEU A 145 5.11 -11.97 13.92
N VAL A 146 5.26 -11.11 12.91
CA VAL A 146 6.02 -9.85 13.02
C VAL A 146 5.41 -8.94 14.08
N GLN A 147 4.09 -8.75 14.06
CA GLN A 147 3.40 -7.90 15.03
C GLN A 147 3.40 -8.49 16.45
N ALA A 148 3.58 -9.81 16.59
CA ALA A 148 3.78 -10.48 17.86
C ALA A 148 5.25 -10.45 18.35
N GLY A 149 6.18 -9.86 17.58
CA GLY A 149 7.61 -9.81 17.91
C GLY A 149 8.28 -11.19 17.85
N ARG A 150 7.81 -12.07 16.96
CA ARG A 150 8.28 -13.47 16.83
C ARG A 150 9.18 -13.70 15.62
N VAL A 151 9.58 -12.63 14.94
CA VAL A 151 10.51 -12.59 13.80
C VAL A 151 11.57 -11.53 14.07
#